data_AF-A0A4S4MN38-F1
#
_entry.id   AF-A0A4S4MN38-F1
#
_cell.length_a   1.000
_cell.length_b   1.000
_cell.length_c   1.000
_cell.angle_alpha   90.00
_cell.angle_beta   90.00
_cell.angle_gamma   90.00
#
_symmetry.space_group_name_H-M   'P 1'
#
loop_
_entity.id
_entity.type
_entity.pdbx_description
1 polymer ?
#
loop_
_entity_poly.entity_id
_entity_poly.type
_entity_poly.pdbx_seq_one_letter_code
_entity_poly.pdbx_strand_id
1 'polypeptide(L)'
;MSLGTPAPVLVPEFLGFVPQFLLDDIVNTANDEVRQAVDAMEGFLRRWVVTRSQKVGDWDSNQDVEQGLVAFQTLLYHHLDIAFDFLEAWSMRNIFSLGRNDLPIVAPHHRRLVLDHPPEDESNLLAEIEELRRKIHAQRKLQRLYSLAVRASAAQRAHSQSRLQKLSALRPPDLPALSALPAALTAMHDAVSALPPHDHPQIAPPDPGKRPWETSKTGYLNWARDQLVASAREGEVGASSAAVGALVAGAYDVASVLDVRKALESQTTTQQSRNQRDDDEMDDTELNVFHVGHAFVATLAPPTGPLNSGFAGILVILEISKVPIRRRQAVGAASAKEKIM
;
A
#
# COMPACT_ATOMS: atom_id res chain seq x y z
N MET A 1 -43.63 8.34 -40.86
CA MET A 1 -42.91 7.77 -39.71
C MET A 1 -43.19 6.28 -39.69
N SER A 2 -42.34 5.47 -40.32
CA SER A 2 -42.49 4.01 -40.24
C SER A 2 -42.03 3.59 -38.84
N LEU A 3 -42.97 3.15 -38.01
CA LEU A 3 -42.66 2.47 -36.77
C LEU A 3 -41.91 1.19 -37.16
N GLY A 4 -40.59 1.24 -37.00
CA GLY A 4 -39.73 0.08 -37.16
C GLY A 4 -40.21 -0.98 -36.19
N THR A 5 -40.36 -2.21 -36.69
CA THR A 5 -40.51 -3.42 -35.88
C THR A 5 -39.61 -3.32 -34.64
N PRO A 6 -40.12 -3.51 -33.41
CA PRO A 6 -39.27 -3.46 -32.22
C PRO A 6 -38.16 -4.49 -32.41
N ALA A 7 -36.92 -4.02 -32.40
CA ALA A 7 -35.77 -4.88 -32.64
C ALA A 7 -35.70 -5.97 -31.55
N PRO A 8 -35.32 -7.21 -31.90
CA PRO A 8 -35.12 -8.29 -30.92
C PRO A 8 -34.09 -7.98 -29.83
N VAL A 9 -33.42 -6.82 -29.93
CA VAL A 9 -32.40 -6.29 -29.02
C VAL A 9 -33.00 -5.69 -27.74
N LEU A 10 -34.27 -5.26 -27.74
CA LEU A 10 -34.89 -4.66 -26.55
C LEU A 10 -35.07 -5.68 -25.43
N VAL A 11 -35.40 -6.94 -25.76
CA VAL A 11 -35.67 -7.98 -24.77
C VAL A 11 -34.42 -8.33 -23.95
N PRO A 12 -33.25 -8.61 -24.57
CA PRO A 12 -32.00 -8.80 -23.83
C PRO A 12 -31.59 -7.57 -23.03
N GLU A 13 -31.86 -6.37 -23.54
CA GLU A 13 -31.56 -5.13 -22.84
C GLU A 13 -32.42 -4.94 -21.57
N PHE A 14 -33.70 -5.28 -21.63
CA PHE A 14 -34.59 -5.25 -20.46
C PHE A 14 -34.23 -6.28 -19.40
N LEU A 15 -33.87 -7.47 -19.84
CA LEU A 15 -33.55 -8.59 -18.94
C LEU A 15 -32.11 -8.52 -18.43
N GLY A 16 -31.22 -7.84 -19.14
CA GLY A 16 -29.78 -7.83 -18.88
C GLY A 16 -29.06 -9.13 -19.30
N PHE A 17 -29.78 -10.07 -19.91
CA PHE A 17 -29.26 -11.33 -20.43
C PHE A 17 -30.09 -11.79 -21.64
N VAL A 18 -29.50 -12.65 -22.48
CA VAL A 18 -30.21 -13.24 -23.63
C VAL A 18 -31.13 -14.36 -23.13
N PRO A 19 -32.45 -14.32 -23.39
CA PRO A 19 -33.40 -15.31 -22.88
C PRO A 19 -33.06 -16.76 -23.23
N GLN A 20 -32.41 -16.98 -24.36
CA GLN A 20 -31.98 -18.31 -24.81
C GLN A 20 -31.05 -18.97 -23.78
N PHE A 21 -30.13 -18.22 -23.16
CA PHE A 21 -29.24 -18.78 -22.14
C PHE A 21 -29.99 -19.26 -20.89
N LEU A 22 -31.06 -18.56 -20.50
CA LEU A 22 -31.90 -19.02 -19.39
C LEU A 22 -32.61 -20.34 -19.74
N LEU A 23 -33.07 -20.49 -20.97
CA LEU A 23 -33.71 -21.72 -21.44
C LEU A 23 -32.70 -22.86 -21.51
N ASP A 24 -31.51 -22.62 -22.05
CA ASP A 24 -30.41 -23.58 -22.08
C ASP A 24 -30.05 -24.05 -20.65
N ASP A 25 -29.91 -23.11 -19.71
CA ASP A 25 -29.59 -23.42 -18.30
C ASP A 25 -30.70 -24.27 -17.64
N ILE A 26 -31.97 -23.99 -17.95
CA ILE A 26 -33.10 -24.80 -17.47
C ILE A 26 -33.05 -26.21 -18.05
N VAL A 27 -32.78 -26.35 -19.34
CA VAL A 27 -32.68 -27.66 -20.01
C VAL A 27 -31.51 -28.46 -19.44
N ASN A 28 -30.36 -27.83 -19.25
CA ASN A 28 -29.18 -28.47 -18.65
C ASN A 28 -29.48 -28.94 -17.23
N THR A 29 -30.04 -28.08 -16.38
CA THR A 29 -30.41 -28.42 -15.00
C THR A 29 -31.43 -29.56 -14.97
N ALA A 30 -32.44 -29.53 -15.83
CA ALA A 30 -33.45 -30.58 -15.88
C ALA A 30 -32.87 -31.93 -16.33
N ASN A 31 -31.95 -31.92 -17.31
CA ASN A 31 -31.27 -33.13 -17.77
C ASN A 31 -30.40 -33.74 -16.67
N ASP A 32 -29.69 -32.90 -15.90
CA ASP A 32 -28.89 -33.34 -14.76
C ASP A 32 -29.76 -33.97 -13.66
N GLU A 33 -30.89 -33.34 -13.32
CA GLU A 33 -31.84 -33.86 -12.32
C GLU A 33 -32.50 -35.18 -12.79
N VAL A 34 -32.85 -35.28 -14.07
CA VAL A 34 -33.40 -36.51 -14.66
C VAL A 34 -32.38 -37.63 -14.60
N ARG A 35 -31.13 -37.35 -14.94
CA ARG A 35 -30.03 -38.31 -14.83
C ARG A 35 -29.88 -38.78 -13.39
N GLN A 36 -29.86 -37.87 -12.43
CA GLN A 36 -29.77 -38.20 -11.02
C GLN A 36 -30.95 -39.05 -10.54
N ALA A 37 -32.17 -38.76 -11.02
CA ALA A 37 -33.36 -39.55 -10.70
C ALA A 37 -33.29 -40.97 -11.27
N VAL A 38 -32.79 -41.14 -12.51
CA VAL A 38 -32.58 -42.45 -13.15
C VAL A 38 -31.49 -43.24 -12.41
N ASP A 39 -30.38 -42.60 -12.03
CA ASP A 39 -29.30 -43.24 -11.26
C ASP A 39 -29.80 -43.68 -9.86
N ALA A 40 -30.63 -42.85 -9.20
CA ALA A 40 -31.25 -43.21 -7.93
C ALA A 40 -32.23 -44.38 -8.07
N MET A 41 -33.01 -44.40 -9.16
CA MET A 41 -33.91 -45.50 -9.51
C MET A 41 -33.13 -46.79 -9.77
N GLU A 42 -32.02 -46.73 -10.51
CA GLU A 42 -31.12 -47.86 -10.73
C GLU A 42 -30.62 -48.42 -9.40
N GLY A 43 -30.10 -47.56 -8.53
CA GLY A 43 -29.63 -47.96 -7.20
C GLY A 43 -30.73 -48.60 -6.36
N PHE A 44 -31.97 -48.13 -6.45
CA PHE A 44 -33.12 -48.72 -5.78
C PHE A 44 -33.48 -50.10 -6.35
N LEU A 45 -33.58 -50.23 -7.67
CA LEU A 45 -33.92 -51.47 -8.35
C LEU A 45 -32.86 -52.55 -8.12
N ARG A 46 -31.57 -52.21 -8.17
CA ARG A 46 -30.47 -53.14 -7.85
C ARG A 46 -30.58 -53.68 -6.43
N ARG A 47 -30.81 -52.82 -5.43
CA ARG A 47 -31.03 -53.25 -4.04
C ARG A 47 -32.25 -54.17 -3.92
N TRP A 48 -33.32 -53.86 -4.65
CA TRP A 48 -34.54 -54.66 -4.66
C TRP A 48 -34.33 -56.05 -5.27
N VAL A 49 -33.64 -56.14 -6.41
CA VAL A 49 -33.28 -57.41 -7.07
C VAL A 49 -32.41 -58.28 -6.16
N VAL A 50 -31.36 -57.73 -5.54
CA VAL A 50 -30.48 -58.46 -4.60
C VAL A 50 -31.25 -59.01 -3.40
N THR A 51 -32.16 -58.22 -2.82
CA THR A 51 -32.99 -58.67 -1.69
C THR A 51 -33.92 -59.81 -2.08
N ARG A 52 -34.37 -59.83 -3.34
CA ARG A 52 -35.31 -60.84 -3.85
C ARG A 52 -34.61 -62.11 -4.30
N SER A 53 -33.44 -62.02 -4.92
CA SER A 53 -32.63 -63.18 -5.32
C SER A 53 -32.21 -64.02 -4.10
N GLN A 54 -31.88 -63.37 -2.98
CA GLN A 54 -31.60 -64.03 -1.69
C GLN A 54 -32.79 -64.84 -1.13
N LYS A 55 -34.04 -64.46 -1.47
CA LYS A 55 -35.26 -65.10 -0.95
C LYS A 55 -35.81 -66.19 -1.86
N VAL A 56 -35.64 -66.07 -3.18
CA VAL A 56 -36.37 -66.89 -4.16
C VAL A 56 -35.47 -67.93 -4.85
N GLY A 57 -34.14 -67.78 -4.81
CA GLY A 57 -33.22 -68.74 -5.41
C GLY A 57 -33.25 -68.72 -6.94
N ASP A 58 -32.10 -68.37 -7.53
CA ASP A 58 -31.81 -68.47 -8.98
C ASP A 58 -32.80 -67.75 -9.92
N TRP A 59 -32.89 -66.43 -9.79
CA TRP A 59 -33.54 -65.58 -10.80
C TRP A 59 -32.51 -64.59 -11.37
N ASP A 60 -32.13 -64.77 -12.63
CA ASP A 60 -31.24 -63.85 -13.37
C ASP A 60 -32.00 -62.61 -13.88
N SER A 61 -32.62 -61.89 -12.94
CA SER A 61 -33.46 -60.72 -13.24
C SER A 61 -32.70 -59.43 -13.44
N ASN A 62 -31.38 -59.45 -13.20
CA ASN A 62 -30.57 -58.24 -13.25
C ASN A 62 -30.47 -57.73 -14.69
N GLN A 63 -30.35 -58.63 -15.66
CA GLN A 63 -30.31 -58.29 -17.08
C GLN A 63 -31.63 -57.68 -17.58
N ASP A 64 -32.77 -58.25 -17.18
CA ASP A 64 -34.10 -57.73 -17.54
C ASP A 64 -34.34 -56.32 -16.96
N VAL A 65 -33.88 -56.08 -15.73
CA VAL A 65 -33.98 -54.77 -15.07
C VAL A 65 -33.07 -53.74 -15.75
N GLU A 66 -31.84 -54.12 -16.10
CA GLU A 66 -30.93 -53.24 -16.86
C GLU A 66 -31.50 -52.90 -18.24
N GLN A 67 -32.03 -53.89 -18.97
CA GLN A 67 -32.65 -53.66 -20.27
C GLN A 67 -33.90 -52.77 -20.17
N GLY A 68 -34.75 -53.02 -19.16
CA GLY A 68 -35.93 -52.20 -18.89
C GLY A 68 -35.57 -50.76 -18.51
N LEU A 69 -34.51 -50.58 -17.71
CA LEU A 69 -34.01 -49.26 -17.31
C LEU A 69 -33.46 -48.48 -18.51
N VAL A 70 -32.68 -49.12 -19.38
CA VAL A 70 -32.15 -48.50 -20.60
C VAL A 70 -33.29 -48.09 -21.54
N ALA A 71 -34.30 -48.95 -21.71
CA ALA A 71 -35.48 -48.62 -22.51
C ALA A 71 -36.27 -47.44 -21.91
N PHE A 72 -36.46 -47.43 -20.59
CA PHE A 72 -37.12 -46.33 -19.88
C PHE A 72 -36.33 -45.02 -20.02
N GLN A 73 -35.01 -45.06 -19.83
CA GLN A 73 -34.13 -43.91 -19.96
C GLN A 73 -34.20 -43.31 -21.36
N THR A 74 -34.15 -44.15 -22.40
CA THR A 74 -34.25 -43.71 -23.80
C THR A 74 -35.60 -43.04 -24.08
N LEU A 75 -36.69 -43.65 -23.61
CA LEU A 75 -38.04 -43.11 -23.76
C LEU A 75 -38.20 -41.76 -23.03
N LEU A 76 -37.66 -41.68 -21.81
CA LEU A 76 -37.74 -40.49 -20.98
C LEU A 76 -36.96 -39.33 -21.62
N TYR A 77 -35.72 -39.57 -22.05
CA TYR A 77 -34.92 -38.53 -22.73
C TYR A 77 -35.59 -38.06 -24.02
N HIS A 78 -36.16 -38.97 -24.81
CA HIS A 78 -36.86 -38.58 -26.04
C HIS A 78 -38.07 -37.66 -25.76
N HIS A 79 -38.86 -37.96 -24.72
CA HIS A 79 -40.01 -37.12 -24.38
C HIS A 79 -39.62 -35.79 -23.73
N LEU A 80 -38.54 -35.78 -22.94
CA LEU A 80 -38.02 -34.56 -22.34
C LEU A 80 -37.47 -33.61 -23.40
N ASP A 81 -36.72 -34.11 -24.37
CA ASP A 81 -36.18 -33.33 -25.49
C ASP A 81 -37.31 -32.60 -26.24
N ILE A 82 -38.36 -33.35 -26.64
CA ILE A 82 -39.53 -32.77 -27.31
C ILE A 82 -40.26 -31.75 -26.42
N ALA A 83 -40.42 -32.05 -25.13
CA ALA A 83 -41.11 -31.14 -24.21
C ALA A 83 -40.34 -29.84 -24.00
N PHE A 84 -39.01 -29.91 -23.93
CA PHE A 84 -38.13 -28.76 -23.79
C PHE A 84 -38.03 -27.95 -25.07
N ASP A 85 -38.01 -28.57 -26.25
CA ASP A 85 -38.13 -27.88 -27.54
C ASP A 85 -39.43 -27.05 -27.61
N PHE A 86 -40.54 -27.63 -27.17
CA PHE A 86 -41.82 -26.91 -27.11
C PHE A 86 -41.81 -25.78 -26.08
N LEU A 87 -41.17 -25.98 -24.93
CA LEU A 87 -41.01 -24.94 -23.92
C LEU A 87 -40.17 -23.78 -24.46
N GLU A 88 -39.06 -24.08 -25.14
CA GLU A 88 -38.17 -23.08 -25.74
C GLU A 88 -38.93 -22.27 -26.79
N ALA A 89 -39.55 -22.94 -27.76
CA ALA A 89 -40.30 -22.29 -28.82
C ALA A 89 -41.49 -21.48 -28.28
N TRP A 90 -42.21 -22.01 -27.28
CA TRP A 90 -43.35 -21.34 -26.68
C TRP A 90 -42.94 -20.11 -25.86
N SER A 91 -41.90 -20.22 -25.05
CA SER A 91 -41.42 -19.13 -24.21
C SER A 91 -40.86 -17.98 -25.06
N MET A 92 -40.10 -18.27 -26.11
CA MET A 92 -39.60 -17.26 -27.05
C MET A 92 -40.73 -16.54 -27.82
N ARG A 93 -41.84 -17.25 -28.09
CA ARG A 93 -42.98 -16.71 -28.83
C ARG A 93 -44.01 -15.98 -27.97
N ASN A 94 -44.06 -16.20 -26.66
CA ASN A 94 -45.10 -15.65 -25.79
C ASN A 94 -44.56 -14.84 -24.62
N ILE A 95 -43.55 -15.35 -23.91
CA ILE A 95 -43.01 -14.70 -22.70
C ILE A 95 -41.98 -13.64 -23.10
N PHE A 96 -41.02 -14.04 -23.94
CA PHE A 96 -39.92 -13.18 -24.37
C PHE A 96 -40.23 -12.42 -25.66
N SER A 97 -41.46 -12.52 -26.17
CA SER A 97 -41.94 -11.69 -27.26
C SER A 97 -42.59 -10.43 -26.70
N LEU A 98 -41.90 -9.29 -26.80
CA LEU A 98 -42.59 -8.00 -26.73
C LEU A 98 -43.50 -7.94 -27.96
N GLY A 99 -44.81 -7.82 -27.76
CA GLY A 99 -45.80 -7.94 -28.82
C GLY A 99 -45.43 -7.10 -30.05
N ARG A 100 -45.58 -7.67 -31.25
CA ARG A 100 -45.31 -7.05 -32.56
C ARG A 100 -46.10 -5.77 -32.85
N ASN A 101 -46.91 -5.31 -31.91
CA ASN A 101 -47.90 -4.26 -32.09
C ASN A 101 -47.45 -3.02 -31.32
N ASP A 102 -47.01 -2.01 -32.06
CA ASP A 102 -47.25 -0.55 -31.92
C ASP A 102 -47.10 0.14 -30.54
N LEU A 103 -46.72 -0.57 -29.48
CA LEU A 103 -46.46 0.05 -28.19
C LEU A 103 -45.01 0.56 -28.18
N PRO A 104 -44.78 1.88 -28.05
CA PRO A 104 -43.45 2.43 -27.86
C PRO A 104 -42.99 2.08 -26.44
N ILE A 105 -42.51 0.85 -26.25
CA ILE A 105 -41.89 0.42 -25.00
C ILE A 105 -40.50 1.02 -24.98
N VAL A 106 -40.36 2.10 -24.21
CA VAL A 106 -39.08 2.77 -23.96
C VAL A 106 -38.47 2.13 -22.71
N ALA A 107 -37.25 1.59 -22.84
CA ALA A 107 -36.53 1.06 -21.70
C ALA A 107 -36.32 2.15 -20.62
N PRO A 108 -36.33 1.81 -19.32
CA PRO A 108 -36.19 2.79 -18.25
C PRO A 108 -34.97 3.70 -18.41
N HIS A 109 -33.84 3.18 -18.88
CA HIS A 109 -32.63 3.95 -19.16
C HIS A 109 -32.71 4.78 -20.44
N HIS A 110 -33.57 4.42 -21.39
CA HIS A 110 -33.88 5.24 -22.57
C HIS A 110 -34.80 6.43 -22.25
N ARG A 111 -35.44 6.48 -21.07
CA ARG A 111 -36.36 7.57 -20.70
C ARG A 111 -35.71 8.97 -20.68
N ARG A 112 -34.40 9.05 -20.52
CA ARG A 112 -33.63 10.31 -20.50
C ARG A 112 -32.62 10.39 -21.65
N LEU A 113 -32.63 9.41 -22.55
CA LEU A 113 -31.72 9.39 -23.68
C LEU A 113 -32.31 10.28 -24.77
N VAL A 114 -31.81 11.51 -24.84
CA VAL A 114 -32.10 12.43 -25.95
C VAL A 114 -30.97 12.28 -26.94
N LEU A 115 -31.26 11.70 -28.11
CA LEU A 115 -30.27 11.52 -29.19
C LEU A 115 -30.17 12.75 -30.11
N ASP A 116 -30.93 13.80 -29.82
CA ASP A 116 -30.98 15.03 -30.64
C ASP A 116 -29.89 16.05 -30.27
N HIS A 117 -28.76 15.62 -29.73
CA HIS A 117 -27.64 16.52 -29.44
C HIS A 117 -26.85 16.81 -30.72
N PRO A 118 -26.47 18.07 -30.99
CA PRO A 118 -25.60 18.38 -32.11
C PRO A 118 -24.20 17.76 -31.89
N PRO A 119 -23.51 17.34 -32.95
CA PRO A 119 -22.18 16.72 -32.83
C PRO A 119 -21.13 17.65 -32.22
N GLU A 120 -21.35 18.97 -32.29
CA GLU A 120 -20.50 19.96 -31.65
C GLU A 120 -20.52 19.82 -30.11
N ASP A 121 -21.69 19.58 -29.52
CA ASP A 121 -21.82 19.40 -28.07
C ASP A 121 -21.11 18.14 -27.57
N GLU A 122 -21.20 17.04 -28.34
CA GLU A 122 -20.45 15.82 -28.04
C GLU A 122 -18.93 16.05 -28.05
N SER A 123 -18.43 16.79 -29.04
CA SER A 123 -17.01 17.13 -29.13
C SER A 123 -16.53 18.01 -27.98
N ASN A 124 -17.36 18.96 -27.55
CA ASN A 124 -17.09 19.83 -26.40
C ASN A 124 -17.06 19.03 -25.09
N LEU A 125 -18.01 18.11 -24.89
CA LEU A 125 -18.04 17.23 -23.72
C LEU A 125 -16.84 16.28 -23.68
N LEU A 126 -16.41 15.75 -24.83
CA LEU A 126 -15.19 14.93 -24.91
C LEU A 126 -13.94 15.75 -24.57
N ALA A 127 -13.85 16.99 -25.05
CA ALA A 127 -12.77 17.90 -24.70
C ALA A 127 -12.76 18.23 -23.20
N GLU A 128 -13.93 18.47 -22.59
CA GLU A 128 -14.08 18.69 -21.16
C GLU A 128 -13.66 17.45 -20.34
N ILE A 129 -14.08 16.25 -20.76
CA ILE A 129 -13.67 14.99 -20.12
C ILE A 129 -12.14 14.85 -20.15
N GLU A 130 -11.50 15.18 -21.27
CA GLU A 130 -10.05 15.09 -21.39
C GLU A 130 -9.33 16.15 -20.55
N GLU A 131 -9.88 17.35 -20.43
CA GLU A 131 -9.38 18.36 -19.51
C GLU A 131 -9.50 17.90 -18.04
N LEU A 132 -10.64 17.32 -17.67
CA LEU A 132 -10.87 16.77 -16.33
C LEU A 132 -9.91 15.62 -16.03
N ARG A 133 -9.66 14.73 -16.98
CA ARG A 133 -8.64 13.68 -16.86
C ARG A 133 -7.26 14.28 -16.59
N ARG A 134 -6.85 15.28 -17.38
CA ARG A 134 -5.58 16.01 -17.16
C ARG A 134 -5.51 16.65 -15.78
N LYS A 135 -6.59 17.29 -15.31
CA LYS A 135 -6.69 17.86 -13.95
C LYS A 135 -6.53 16.79 -12.87
N ILE A 136 -7.20 15.64 -13.01
CA ILE A 136 -7.08 14.52 -12.07
C ILE A 136 -5.65 13.97 -12.04
N HIS A 137 -5.00 13.83 -13.20
CA HIS A 137 -3.60 13.39 -13.25
C HIS A 137 -2.65 14.39 -12.57
N ALA A 138 -2.83 15.69 -12.80
CA ALA A 138 -2.07 16.74 -12.13
C ALA A 138 -2.28 16.73 -10.60
N GLN A 139 -3.52 16.59 -10.14
CA GLN A 139 -3.86 16.47 -8.72
C GLN A 139 -3.25 15.22 -8.09
N ARG A 140 -3.33 14.06 -8.75
CA ARG A 140 -2.69 12.81 -8.28
C ARG A 140 -1.17 12.96 -8.17
N LYS A 141 -0.52 13.63 -9.13
CA LYS A 141 0.92 13.92 -9.09
C LYS A 141 1.26 14.84 -7.90
N LEU A 142 0.48 15.90 -7.70
CA LEU A 142 0.65 16.82 -6.57
C LEU A 142 0.47 16.10 -5.23
N GLN A 143 -0.55 15.24 -5.11
CA GLN A 143 -0.80 14.45 -3.90
C GLN A 143 0.39 13.53 -3.58
N ARG A 144 0.99 12.90 -4.59
CA ARG A 144 2.21 12.08 -4.42
C ARG A 144 3.36 12.92 -3.90
N LEU A 145 3.64 14.07 -4.53
CA LEU A 145 4.71 14.98 -4.08
C LEU A 145 4.48 15.48 -2.65
N TYR A 146 3.25 15.86 -2.32
CA TYR A 146 2.91 16.30 -0.96
C TYR A 146 3.14 15.17 0.06
N SER A 147 2.73 13.94 -0.26
CA SER A 147 2.95 12.79 0.61
C SER A 147 4.44 12.51 0.87
N LEU A 148 5.29 12.71 -0.15
CA LEU A 148 6.74 12.61 -0.03
C LEU A 148 7.31 13.74 0.82
N ALA A 149 6.87 14.99 0.58
CA ALA A 149 7.30 16.14 1.36
C ALA A 149 6.94 16.01 2.85
N VAL A 150 5.76 15.49 3.16
CA VAL A 150 5.33 15.22 4.55
C VAL A 150 6.24 14.17 5.20
N ARG A 151 6.56 13.07 4.51
CA ARG A 151 7.47 12.05 5.03
C ARG A 151 8.88 12.59 5.26
N ALA A 152 9.41 13.35 4.30
CA ALA A 152 10.73 13.99 4.44
C ALA A 152 10.75 14.98 5.61
N SER A 153 9.71 15.81 5.76
CA SER A 153 9.57 16.75 6.88
C SER A 153 9.49 16.01 8.23
N ALA A 154 8.74 14.91 8.31
CA ALA A 154 8.65 14.10 9.52
C ALA A 154 10.00 13.46 9.89
N ALA A 155 10.75 12.93 8.91
CA ALA A 155 12.08 12.39 9.13
C ALA A 155 13.06 13.47 9.62
N GLN A 156 13.06 14.65 8.99
CA GLN A 156 13.89 15.77 9.41
C GLN A 156 13.55 16.25 10.82
N ARG A 157 12.26 16.29 11.16
CA ARG A 157 11.79 16.63 12.50
C ARG A 157 12.28 15.61 13.52
N ALA A 158 12.16 14.31 13.25
CA ALA A 158 12.63 13.25 14.13
C ALA A 158 14.14 13.33 14.36
N HIS A 159 14.92 13.58 13.30
CA HIS A 159 16.37 13.77 13.40
C HIS A 159 16.73 14.98 14.27
N SER A 160 16.07 16.12 14.03
CA SER A 160 16.27 17.35 14.80
C SER A 160 15.90 17.14 16.28
N GLN A 161 14.82 16.43 16.56
CA GLN A 161 14.40 16.07 17.92
C GLN A 161 15.41 15.15 18.61
N SER A 162 15.92 14.11 17.94
CA SER A 162 16.96 13.24 18.50
C SER A 162 18.24 14.01 18.83
N ARG A 163 18.66 14.91 17.93
CA ARG A 163 19.81 15.80 18.18
C ARG A 163 19.56 16.73 19.36
N LEU A 164 18.37 17.32 19.46
CA LEU A 164 18.00 18.14 20.62
C LEU A 164 18.00 17.33 21.92
N GLN A 165 17.51 16.09 21.91
CA GLN A 165 17.56 15.21 23.08
C GLN A 165 19.00 14.95 23.54
N LYS A 166 19.91 14.66 22.61
CA LYS A 166 21.34 14.50 22.90
C LYS A 166 21.96 15.78 23.47
N LEU A 167 21.67 16.94 22.87
CA LEU A 167 22.16 18.22 23.37
C LEU A 167 21.51 18.61 24.71
N SER A 168 20.25 18.24 24.95
CA SER A 168 19.59 18.47 26.24
C SER A 168 20.18 17.61 27.35
N ALA A 169 20.66 16.40 27.03
CA ALA A 169 21.41 15.58 27.99
C ALA A 169 22.76 16.23 28.35
N LEU A 170 23.38 16.95 27.40
CA LEU A 170 24.57 17.79 27.63
C LEU A 170 24.24 19.17 28.22
N ARG A 171 22.97 19.41 28.59
CA ARG A 171 22.53 20.60 29.34
C ARG A 171 22.26 20.22 30.81
N PRO A 172 23.28 19.87 31.62
CA PRO A 172 23.14 19.81 33.07
C PRO A 172 23.24 21.22 33.70
N PRO A 173 22.90 21.38 34.99
CA PRO A 173 23.11 22.61 35.75
C PRO A 173 24.59 22.97 35.96
N ASP A 174 25.53 22.25 35.36
CA ASP A 174 26.98 22.38 35.60
C ASP A 174 27.67 23.36 34.65
N LEU A 175 26.98 23.87 33.61
CA LEU A 175 27.51 24.97 32.79
C LEU A 175 27.92 26.21 33.61
N PRO A 176 27.14 26.67 34.61
CA PRO A 176 27.62 27.72 35.51
C PRO A 176 28.82 27.28 36.36
N ALA A 177 28.90 26.01 36.79
CA ALA A 177 30.06 25.51 37.55
C ALA A 177 31.34 25.45 36.69
N LEU A 178 31.23 25.02 35.43
CA LEU A 178 32.33 25.05 34.46
C LEU A 178 32.73 26.48 34.08
N SER A 179 31.79 27.43 34.08
CA SER A 179 32.11 28.85 33.86
C SER A 179 32.82 29.51 35.05
N ALA A 180 32.72 28.94 36.25
CA ALA A 180 33.41 29.41 37.46
C ALA A 180 34.84 28.83 37.61
N LEU A 181 35.14 27.72 36.92
CA LEU A 181 36.47 27.08 36.97
C LEU A 181 37.63 27.99 36.52
N PRO A 182 37.53 28.81 35.45
CA PRO A 182 38.61 29.70 35.05
C PRO A 182 38.97 30.68 36.16
N ALA A 183 37.98 31.27 36.83
CA ALA A 183 38.20 32.20 37.93
C ALA A 183 38.85 31.51 39.15
N ALA A 184 38.46 30.27 39.44
CA ALA A 184 39.09 29.48 40.50
C ALA A 184 40.54 29.08 40.15
N LEU A 185 40.81 28.72 38.89
CA LEU A 185 42.14 28.38 38.40
C LEU A 185 43.08 29.59 38.36
N THR A 186 42.58 30.77 37.96
CA THR A 186 43.36 32.01 38.03
C THR A 186 43.67 32.38 39.47
N ALA A 187 42.70 32.27 40.39
CA ALA A 187 42.95 32.53 41.81
C ALA A 187 43.97 31.54 42.42
N MET A 188 43.92 30.26 42.04
CA MET A 188 44.90 29.27 42.46
C MET A 188 46.29 29.53 41.85
N HIS A 189 46.35 29.88 40.56
CA HIS A 189 47.60 30.27 39.90
C HIS A 189 48.24 31.48 40.58
N ASP A 190 47.45 32.51 40.86
CA ASP A 190 47.93 33.72 41.53
C ASP A 190 48.45 33.38 42.93
N ALA A 191 47.72 32.55 43.69
CA ALA A 191 48.16 32.07 45.00
C ALA A 191 49.47 31.24 44.93
N VAL A 192 49.64 30.40 43.90
CA VAL A 192 50.87 29.61 43.71
C VAL A 192 52.03 30.49 43.25
N SER A 193 51.77 31.45 42.37
CA SER A 193 52.78 32.39 41.90
C SER A 193 53.21 33.41 42.98
N ALA A 194 52.35 33.62 43.98
CA ALA A 194 52.65 34.44 45.16
C ALA A 194 53.40 33.66 46.26
N LEU A 195 53.59 32.34 46.12
CA LEU A 195 54.45 31.58 47.03
C LEU A 195 55.91 32.02 46.83
N PRO A 196 56.68 32.19 47.92
CA PRO A 196 58.11 32.48 47.82
C PRO A 196 58.83 31.39 47.02
N PRO A 197 59.78 31.74 46.13
CA PRO A 197 60.57 30.74 45.40
C PRO A 197 61.20 29.79 46.43
N HIS A 198 60.83 28.52 46.36
CA HIS A 198 61.48 27.50 47.18
C HIS A 198 62.93 27.39 46.72
N ASP A 199 63.86 27.69 47.62
CA ASP A 199 65.26 27.34 47.46
C ASP A 199 65.34 25.82 47.26
N HIS A 200 65.49 25.40 46.01
CA HIS A 200 65.84 24.02 45.72
C HIS A 200 67.17 23.75 46.42
N PRO A 201 67.28 22.76 47.34
CA PRO A 201 68.59 22.34 47.81
C PRO A 201 69.40 21.94 46.58
N GLN A 202 70.56 22.57 46.40
CA GLN A 202 71.47 22.27 45.30
C GLN A 202 71.71 20.75 45.26
N ILE A 203 71.09 20.09 44.29
CA ILE A 203 71.33 18.68 44.01
C ILE A 203 72.79 18.59 43.56
N ALA A 204 73.59 17.85 44.32
CA ALA A 204 74.97 17.52 43.98
C ALA A 204 75.09 17.00 42.53
N PRO A 205 76.21 17.24 41.84
CA PRO A 205 76.37 16.86 40.45
C PRO A 205 76.08 15.35 40.25
N PRO A 206 75.38 15.00 39.15
CA PRO A 206 74.97 13.62 38.89
C PRO A 206 76.18 12.70 38.70
N ASP A 207 76.16 11.53 39.34
CA ASP A 207 77.08 10.43 39.04
C ASP A 207 76.99 10.09 37.53
N PRO A 208 78.11 10.04 36.79
CA PRO A 208 78.14 9.95 35.32
C PRO A 208 77.79 8.56 34.76
N GLY A 209 76.71 7.94 35.23
CA GLY A 209 76.24 6.65 34.74
C GLY A 209 74.75 6.32 34.95
N LYS A 210 73.98 7.16 35.65
CA LYS A 210 72.55 6.91 35.90
C LYS A 210 71.67 7.89 35.12
N ARG A 211 70.54 7.42 34.59
CA ARG A 211 69.64 8.26 33.80
C ARG A 211 68.97 9.30 34.71
N PRO A 212 68.78 10.55 34.25
CA PRO A 212 68.35 11.65 35.12
C PRO A 212 66.96 11.48 35.76
N TRP A 213 66.09 10.62 35.21
CA TRP A 213 64.79 10.28 35.80
C TRP A 213 64.86 9.22 36.91
N GLU A 214 66.00 8.54 37.08
CA GLU A 214 66.22 7.52 38.12
C GLU A 214 66.84 8.11 39.40
N THR A 215 67.43 9.31 39.33
CA THR A 215 68.19 9.91 40.43
C THR A 215 67.41 10.97 41.22
N SER A 216 66.33 11.51 40.67
CA SER A 216 65.51 12.51 41.36
C SER A 216 64.05 12.50 40.91
N LYS A 217 63.13 12.81 41.84
CA LYS A 217 61.69 12.96 41.56
C LYS A 217 61.41 14.07 40.53
N THR A 218 62.23 15.12 40.53
CA THR A 218 62.18 16.20 39.54
C THR A 218 62.59 15.72 38.14
N GLY A 219 63.59 14.83 38.06
CA GLY A 219 63.95 14.17 36.80
C GLY A 219 62.84 13.31 36.23
N TYR A 220 62.11 12.57 37.06
CA TYR A 220 60.94 11.79 36.62
C TYR A 220 59.81 12.71 36.13
N LEU A 221 59.53 13.81 36.82
CA LEU A 221 58.52 14.78 36.40
C LEU A 221 58.87 15.44 35.06
N ASN A 222 60.14 15.79 34.84
CA ASN A 222 60.59 16.33 33.56
C ASN A 222 60.47 15.29 32.44
N TRP A 223 60.87 14.04 32.69
CA TRP A 223 60.68 12.95 31.73
C TRP A 223 59.20 12.70 31.42
N ALA A 224 58.33 12.67 32.42
CA ALA A 224 56.90 12.45 32.23
C ALA A 224 56.24 13.62 31.47
N ARG A 225 56.65 14.86 31.76
CA ARG A 225 56.23 16.06 31.01
C ARG A 225 56.65 15.94 29.55
N ASP A 226 57.91 15.61 29.30
CA ASP A 226 58.44 15.48 27.94
C ASP A 226 57.78 14.32 27.18
N GLN A 227 57.40 13.24 27.87
CA GLN A 227 56.64 12.14 27.29
C GLN A 227 55.18 12.50 26.98
N LEU A 228 54.54 13.34 27.81
CA LEU A 228 53.20 13.87 27.55
C LEU A 228 53.19 14.87 26.38
N VAL A 229 54.22 15.73 26.30
CA VAL A 229 54.39 16.65 25.17
C VAL A 229 54.72 15.89 23.89
N ALA A 230 55.53 14.83 23.98
CA ALA A 230 55.80 13.93 22.87
C ALA A 230 54.53 13.19 22.41
N SER A 231 53.71 12.67 23.33
CA SER A 231 52.44 12.01 22.97
C SER A 231 51.38 12.98 22.43
N ALA A 232 51.37 14.24 22.89
CA ALA A 232 50.51 15.27 22.31
C ALA A 232 50.95 15.66 20.89
N ARG A 233 52.27 15.69 20.63
CA ARG A 233 52.82 15.90 19.28
C ARG A 233 52.63 14.69 18.36
N GLU A 234 52.76 13.47 18.87
CA GLU A 234 52.51 12.23 18.12
C GLU A 234 51.01 11.99 17.89
N GLY A 235 50.15 12.42 18.82
CA GLY A 235 48.69 12.38 18.70
C GLY A 235 48.11 13.31 17.63
N GLU A 236 48.92 14.22 17.07
CA GLU A 236 48.56 15.06 15.93
C GLU A 236 48.85 14.38 14.57
N VAL A 237 49.62 13.27 14.54
CA VAL A 237 50.04 12.60 13.30
C VAL A 237 49.56 11.14 13.18
N GLY A 238 48.96 10.53 14.22
CA GLY A 238 48.54 9.13 14.10
C GLY A 238 47.35 8.74 14.96
N ALA A 239 46.30 8.26 14.29
CA ALA A 239 45.38 7.22 14.78
C ALA A 239 44.07 7.58 15.53
N SER A 240 43.70 8.84 15.80
CA SER A 240 42.37 9.13 16.40
C SER A 240 41.49 10.13 15.62
N SER A 241 42.08 11.07 14.87
CA SER A 241 41.31 12.05 14.09
C SER A 241 40.90 11.54 12.70
N ALA A 242 41.70 10.67 12.08
CA ALA A 242 41.41 10.13 10.74
C ALA A 242 40.20 9.19 10.72
N ALA A 243 39.95 8.42 11.78
CA ALA A 243 38.82 7.49 11.84
C ALA A 243 37.48 8.24 12.03
N VAL A 244 37.45 9.30 12.84
CA VAL A 244 36.24 10.13 13.03
C VAL A 244 36.05 11.08 11.85
N GLY A 245 37.14 11.61 11.28
CA GLY A 245 37.11 12.40 10.04
C GLY A 245 36.61 11.60 8.83
N ALA A 246 37.02 10.33 8.69
CA ALA A 246 36.53 9.44 7.63
C ALA A 246 35.08 8.98 7.85
N LEU A 247 34.64 8.78 9.10
CA LEU A 247 33.24 8.46 9.41
C LEU A 247 32.31 9.67 9.22
N VAL A 248 32.77 10.88 9.54
CA VAL A 248 32.01 12.12 9.31
C VAL A 248 32.03 12.50 7.83
N ALA A 249 33.15 12.33 7.12
CA ALA A 249 33.21 12.51 5.66
C ALA A 249 32.35 11.47 4.92
N GLY A 250 32.39 10.19 5.33
CA GLY A 250 31.51 9.15 4.81
C GLY A 250 30.02 9.36 5.13
N ALA A 251 29.69 10.04 6.24
CA ALA A 251 28.32 10.42 6.55
C ALA A 251 27.81 11.62 5.72
N TYR A 252 28.70 12.50 5.23
CA TYR A 252 28.34 13.54 4.27
C TYR A 252 28.27 13.01 2.83
N ASP A 253 29.05 11.97 2.49
CA ASP A 253 29.05 11.36 1.16
C ASP A 253 27.80 10.51 0.88
N VAL A 254 27.21 9.89 1.92
CA VAL A 254 25.99 9.05 1.76
C VAL A 254 24.71 9.89 1.62
N ALA A 255 24.79 11.21 1.66
CA ALA A 255 23.60 12.09 1.57
C ALA A 255 23.77 13.25 0.59
N SER A 256 24.65 13.13 -0.42
CA SER A 256 24.67 14.11 -1.49
C SER A 256 23.39 13.98 -2.33
N VAL A 257 22.70 15.10 -2.54
CA VAL A 257 21.51 15.20 -3.40
C VAL A 257 21.84 14.75 -4.84
N LEU A 258 23.13 14.75 -5.21
CA LEU A 258 23.63 14.27 -6.49
C LEU A 258 23.65 12.74 -6.58
N ASP A 259 23.87 12.01 -5.48
CA ASP A 259 23.84 10.55 -5.47
C ASP A 259 22.42 10.00 -5.44
N VAL A 260 21.51 10.69 -4.73
CA VAL A 260 20.06 10.42 -4.84
C VAL A 260 19.58 10.72 -6.25
N ARG A 261 20.07 11.79 -6.89
CA ARG A 261 19.76 12.11 -8.29
C ARG A 261 20.31 11.06 -9.25
N LYS A 262 21.55 10.61 -9.10
CA LYS A 262 22.13 9.53 -9.91
C LYS A 262 21.41 8.20 -9.73
N ALA A 263 21.01 7.87 -8.51
CA ALA A 263 20.24 6.66 -8.21
C ALA A 263 18.80 6.74 -8.76
N LEU A 264 18.22 7.93 -8.79
CA LEU A 264 16.90 8.16 -9.40
C LEU A 264 16.99 8.13 -10.93
N GLU A 265 18.04 8.72 -11.52
CA GLU A 265 18.31 8.70 -12.96
C GLU A 265 18.53 7.27 -13.48
N SER A 266 19.26 6.42 -12.74
CA SER A 266 19.44 5.00 -13.12
C SER A 266 18.16 4.17 -12.99
N GLN A 267 17.29 4.47 -12.01
CA GLN A 267 15.96 3.85 -11.93
C GLN A 267 15.04 4.31 -13.07
N THR A 268 15.09 5.58 -13.47
CA THR A 268 14.30 6.08 -14.60
C THR A 268 14.73 5.46 -15.92
N THR A 269 16.03 5.27 -16.17
CA THR A 269 16.51 4.56 -17.39
C THR A 269 16.06 3.10 -17.42
N THR A 270 16.01 2.44 -16.25
CA THR A 270 15.54 1.05 -16.12
C THR A 270 14.01 0.94 -16.29
N GLN A 271 13.24 1.95 -15.88
CA GLN A 271 11.80 2.02 -16.17
C GLN A 271 11.52 2.40 -17.64
N GLN A 272 12.30 3.28 -18.25
CA GLN A 272 12.17 3.62 -19.67
C GLN A 272 12.47 2.44 -20.58
N SER A 273 13.52 1.67 -20.29
CA SER A 273 13.83 0.41 -21.01
C SER A 273 12.80 -0.70 -20.78
N ARG A 274 12.01 -0.63 -19.69
CA ARG A 274 10.89 -1.54 -19.44
C ARG A 274 9.61 -1.10 -20.16
N ASN A 275 9.34 0.20 -20.26
CA ASN A 275 8.23 0.72 -21.05
C ASN A 275 8.50 0.64 -22.56
N GLN A 276 9.75 0.78 -23.00
CA GLN A 276 10.12 0.71 -24.42
C GLN A 276 10.08 -0.70 -25.02
N ARG A 277 9.77 -1.74 -24.23
CA ARG A 277 9.40 -3.07 -24.73
C ARG A 277 7.90 -3.25 -24.94
N ASP A 278 7.09 -2.36 -24.39
CA ASP A 278 5.63 -2.43 -24.48
C ASP A 278 5.06 -1.40 -25.49
N ASP A 279 5.91 -0.55 -26.10
CA ASP A 279 5.52 0.58 -26.96
C ASP A 279 6.01 0.46 -28.43
N ASP A 280 6.44 -0.72 -28.91
CA ASP A 280 6.80 -0.97 -30.33
C ASP A 280 5.58 -1.01 -31.29
N GLU A 281 4.47 -0.34 -30.94
CA GLU A 281 3.33 -0.12 -31.83
C GLU A 281 2.61 1.20 -31.48
N MET A 282 3.18 2.33 -31.92
CA MET A 282 2.50 3.38 -32.72
C MET A 282 3.29 4.71 -32.70
N ASP A 283 3.77 5.06 -33.89
CA ASP A 283 3.94 6.38 -34.53
C ASP A 283 4.07 7.66 -33.69
N ASP A 284 5.23 8.30 -33.89
CA ASP A 284 5.46 9.68 -34.34
C ASP A 284 4.66 10.82 -33.68
N THR A 285 5.36 11.66 -32.90
CA THR A 285 5.71 13.03 -33.33
C THR A 285 6.64 13.78 -32.35
N GLU A 286 7.44 14.63 -32.98
CA GLU A 286 8.60 15.41 -32.56
C GLU A 286 8.50 16.38 -31.36
N LEU A 287 9.64 16.47 -30.64
CA LEU A 287 10.39 17.66 -30.18
C LEU A 287 9.64 18.92 -29.68
N ASN A 288 9.94 19.38 -28.45
CA ASN A 288 10.92 20.47 -28.28
C ASN A 288 11.42 20.70 -26.83
N VAL A 289 12.65 21.20 -26.81
CA VAL A 289 13.54 21.54 -25.69
C VAL A 289 13.09 22.80 -24.94
N PHE A 290 13.28 22.87 -23.61
CA PHE A 290 13.66 24.12 -22.94
C PHE A 290 14.60 23.91 -21.74
N HIS A 291 15.77 24.53 -21.87
CA HIS A 291 16.69 24.94 -20.82
C HIS A 291 16.05 26.05 -19.95
N VAL A 292 16.45 26.17 -18.69
CA VAL A 292 16.85 27.42 -17.98
C VAL A 292 16.92 27.08 -16.48
N GLY A 293 18.13 27.19 -15.93
CA GLY A 293 18.31 27.38 -14.50
C GLY A 293 18.11 28.86 -14.15
N HIS A 294 17.58 29.14 -12.95
CA HIS A 294 17.91 30.34 -12.21
C HIS A 294 17.57 30.16 -10.74
N ALA A 295 18.53 30.50 -9.89
CA ALA A 295 18.38 30.57 -8.45
C ALA A 295 17.33 31.62 -8.08
N PHE A 296 16.46 31.29 -7.12
CA PHE A 296 15.64 32.28 -6.42
C PHE A 296 15.78 32.08 -4.92
N VAL A 297 16.60 32.95 -4.31
CA VAL A 297 16.65 33.19 -2.88
C VAL A 297 15.53 34.18 -2.57
N ALA A 298 14.54 33.76 -1.78
CA ALA A 298 13.54 34.66 -1.22
C ALA A 298 13.59 34.59 0.31
N THR A 299 14.28 35.57 0.87
CA THR A 299 14.25 35.95 2.29
C THR A 299 12.90 36.63 2.55
N LEU A 300 12.06 36.08 3.43
CA LEU A 300 10.87 36.77 3.94
C LEU A 300 11.02 36.99 5.45
N ALA A 301 11.16 38.27 5.80
CA ALA A 301 11.10 38.81 7.15
C ALA A 301 9.63 38.84 7.66
N PRO A 302 9.41 38.84 8.99
CA PRO A 302 8.08 38.73 9.58
C PRO A 302 7.37 40.09 9.74
N PRO A 303 6.03 40.16 9.67
CA PRO A 303 5.29 41.36 10.04
C PRO A 303 5.05 41.46 11.56
N THR A 304 5.40 42.61 12.11
CA THR A 304 5.22 43.03 13.50
C THR A 304 3.91 43.79 13.70
N GLY A 305 2.95 43.16 14.40
CA GLY A 305 1.92 43.74 15.30
C GLY A 305 0.77 44.61 14.72
N PRO A 306 -0.19 45.05 15.57
CA PRO A 306 -0.60 44.53 16.87
C PRO A 306 -2.10 44.15 16.96
N LEU A 307 -2.39 43.44 18.05
CA LEU A 307 -3.68 42.97 18.54
C LEU A 307 -4.77 44.05 18.59
N ASN A 308 -6.00 43.71 18.20
CA ASN A 308 -7.16 44.13 18.96
C ASN A 308 -8.25 43.06 18.97
N SER A 309 -8.83 42.92 20.16
CA SER A 309 -9.66 41.86 20.70
C SER A 309 -11.12 41.91 20.27
N GLY A 310 -11.76 40.74 20.19
CA GLY A 310 -13.20 40.63 19.94
C GLY A 310 -13.74 39.20 19.74
N PHE A 311 -13.67 38.39 20.80
CA PHE A 311 -14.53 37.26 21.21
C PHE A 311 -15.29 36.32 20.24
N ALA A 312 -15.38 35.07 20.74
CA ALA A 312 -16.26 33.93 20.39
C ALA A 312 -15.80 33.10 19.16
N GLY A 313 -15.28 31.88 19.29
CA GLY A 313 -15.62 30.81 20.23
C GLY A 313 -16.53 29.82 19.51
N ILE A 314 -15.95 28.78 18.89
CA ILE A 314 -16.50 27.43 18.70
C ILE A 314 -15.30 26.54 18.31
N LEU A 315 -14.89 25.73 19.29
CA LEU A 315 -13.95 24.62 19.17
C LEU A 315 -14.82 23.37 19.05
N VAL A 316 -14.85 22.71 17.89
CA VAL A 316 -15.41 21.35 17.79
C VAL A 316 -14.29 20.40 17.39
N ILE A 317 -13.82 19.70 18.42
CA ILE A 317 -13.04 18.47 18.32
C ILE A 317 -14.05 17.36 18.00
N LEU A 318 -13.88 16.67 16.87
CA LEU A 318 -14.56 15.40 16.63
C LEU A 318 -13.54 14.26 16.75
N GLU A 319 -13.67 13.62 17.90
CA GLU A 319 -12.96 12.44 18.37
C GLU A 319 -13.50 11.18 17.68
N ILE A 320 -12.55 10.33 17.28
CA ILE A 320 -12.77 9.06 16.58
C ILE A 320 -13.24 8.02 17.60
N SER A 321 -14.50 7.61 17.55
CA SER A 321 -15.01 6.47 18.33
C SER A 321 -14.98 5.19 17.51
N LYS A 322 -14.18 4.23 17.98
CA LYS A 322 -14.07 2.85 17.49
C LYS A 322 -15.33 2.05 17.86
N VAL A 323 -15.97 1.45 16.87
CA VAL A 323 -17.05 0.46 17.04
C VAL A 323 -16.44 -0.96 17.17
N PRO A 324 -16.75 -1.73 18.24
CA PRO A 324 -16.30 -3.12 18.35
C PRO A 324 -17.30 -4.09 17.74
N ILE A 325 -16.80 -4.95 16.84
CA ILE A 325 -17.52 -6.10 16.26
C ILE A 325 -17.57 -7.21 17.31
N ARG A 326 -18.76 -7.50 17.86
CA ARG A 326 -19.01 -8.65 18.75
C ARG A 326 -19.42 -9.88 17.93
N ARG A 327 -18.63 -10.95 18.09
CA ARG A 327 -18.93 -12.35 17.76
C ARG A 327 -20.29 -12.77 18.34
N ARG A 328 -21.12 -13.45 17.53
CA ARG A 328 -22.18 -14.35 18.03
C ARG A 328 -21.67 -15.78 17.97
N GLN A 329 -21.56 -16.41 19.13
CA GLN A 329 -21.52 -17.86 19.28
C GLN A 329 -22.95 -18.42 19.24
N ALA A 330 -23.02 -19.65 18.74
CA ALA A 330 -24.17 -20.55 18.74
C ALA A 330 -24.71 -20.86 20.14
N VAL A 331 -25.98 -21.28 20.20
CA VAL A 331 -26.52 -22.47 20.91
C VAL A 331 -28.05 -22.45 20.73
N GLY A 332 -28.66 -23.60 20.45
CA GLY A 332 -30.09 -23.79 20.72
C GLY A 332 -30.81 -24.84 19.89
N ALA A 333 -30.40 -26.10 19.99
CA ALA A 333 -31.20 -27.25 19.58
C ALA A 333 -32.35 -27.46 20.59
N ALA A 334 -33.58 -27.62 20.09
CA ALA A 334 -34.69 -28.22 20.85
C ALA A 334 -35.64 -28.92 19.86
N SER A 335 -35.46 -30.23 19.76
CA SER A 335 -36.37 -31.17 19.10
C SER A 335 -37.48 -31.53 20.08
N ALA A 336 -38.73 -31.15 19.76
CA ALA A 336 -39.92 -31.60 20.46
C ALA A 336 -40.52 -32.79 19.71
N LYS A 337 -40.52 -33.94 20.38
CA LYS A 337 -41.37 -35.09 20.08
C LYS A 337 -42.80 -34.72 20.47
N GLU A 338 -43.74 -34.83 19.54
CA GLU A 338 -45.15 -34.90 19.87
C GLU A 338 -45.73 -36.19 19.25
N LYS A 339 -46.36 -36.95 20.12
CA LYS A 339 -46.96 -38.26 19.92
C LYS A 339 -48.42 -38.10 20.34
N ILE A 340 -49.31 -38.79 19.62
CA ILE A 340 -50.76 -38.98 19.86
C ILE A 340 -51.64 -38.00 19.08
N MET A 341 -52.07 -38.41 17.87
CA MET A 341 -53.34 -39.11 17.67
C MET A 341 -53.28 -39.98 16.41
#